data_AF-A0A7C4MEH5-F1
#
_entry.id   AF-A0A7C4MEH5-F1
#
_cell.length_a   1.000
_cell.length_b   1.000
_cell.length_c   1.000
_cell.angle_alpha   90.00
_cell.angle_beta   90.00
_cell.angle_gamma   90.00
#
_symmetry.space_group_name_H-M   'P 1'
#
loop_
_entity.id
_entity.type
_entity.pdbx_description
1 polymer ?
#
loop_
_entity_poly.entity_id
_entity_poly.type
_entity_poly.pdbx_seq_one_letter_code
_entity_poly.pdbx_strand_id
1 'polypeptide(L)'
;MFAFSYENILTTTGVVATVITLILIYQQIKISKRISAAEFTLRLCYDIFHSRYMIKNRVRLAEILIENPRDFIKIDCEAREPLDFFEDVGLLLRLNILDEYVVWCSLGYWIMNYWRLTEEYVKWTRENDLSFFTHFEELYKRMLRFKSQKRHRKEDTEREKREMELFLISEKSLFK
;
A
#
# COMPACT_ATOMS: atom_id res chain seq x y z
N MET A 1 8.58 -48.02 46.03
CA MET A 1 9.28 -46.72 45.97
C MET A 1 9.66 -46.30 44.54
N PHE A 2 10.09 -47.22 43.67
CA PHE A 2 10.47 -46.89 42.28
C PHE A 2 9.32 -46.41 41.35
N ALA A 3 8.08 -46.88 41.55
CA ALA A 3 6.94 -46.49 40.70
C ALA A 3 6.56 -45.00 40.85
N PHE A 4 6.68 -44.43 42.05
CA PHE A 4 6.32 -43.03 42.33
C PHE A 4 7.28 -42.04 41.65
N SER A 5 8.56 -42.38 41.51
CA SER A 5 9.53 -41.55 40.78
C SER A 5 9.30 -41.58 39.26
N TYR A 6 8.83 -42.70 38.71
CA TYR A 6 8.57 -42.84 37.27
C TYR A 6 7.36 -42.00 36.82
N GLU A 7 6.28 -41.99 37.60
CA GLU A 7 5.10 -41.16 37.32
C GLU A 7 5.43 -39.66 37.36
N ASN A 8 6.24 -39.22 38.32
CA ASN A 8 6.67 -37.82 38.43
C ASN A 8 7.58 -37.40 37.26
N ILE A 9 8.42 -38.29 36.75
CA ILE A 9 9.23 -38.02 35.55
C ILE A 9 8.32 -37.89 34.32
N LEU A 10 7.32 -38.78 34.18
CA LEU A 10 6.39 -38.78 33.04
C LEU A 10 5.49 -37.53 33.01
N THR A 11 5.00 -37.08 34.17
CA THR A 11 4.19 -35.86 34.27
C THR A 11 5.04 -34.61 34.01
N THR A 12 6.27 -34.56 34.54
CA THR A 12 7.18 -33.43 34.31
C THR A 12 7.56 -33.31 32.84
N THR A 13 7.86 -34.42 32.15
CA THR A 13 8.17 -34.39 30.70
C THR A 13 6.97 -33.95 29.88
N GLY A 14 5.75 -34.39 30.24
CA GLY A 14 4.52 -33.92 29.60
C GLY A 14 4.28 -32.41 29.76
N VAL A 15 4.50 -31.87 30.97
CA VAL A 15 4.39 -30.42 31.23
C VAL A 15 5.43 -29.65 30.41
N VAL A 16 6.69 -30.10 30.39
CA VAL A 16 7.74 -29.45 29.59
C VAL A 16 7.39 -29.50 28.10
N ALA A 17 6.92 -30.65 27.59
CA ALA A 17 6.52 -30.79 26.20
C ALA A 17 5.38 -29.82 25.83
N THR A 18 4.33 -29.73 26.66
CA THR A 18 3.21 -28.80 26.41
C THR A 18 3.65 -27.34 26.40
N VAL A 19 4.54 -26.92 27.31
CA VAL A 19 5.09 -25.55 27.32
C VAL A 19 5.87 -25.27 26.04
N ILE A 20 6.71 -26.21 25.58
CA ILE A 20 7.44 -26.08 24.32
C ILE A 20 6.46 -25.98 23.15
N THR A 21 5.44 -26.83 23.09
CA THR A 21 4.40 -26.78 22.04
C THR A 21 3.69 -25.43 22.01
N LEU A 22 3.33 -24.85 23.16
CA LEU A 22 2.70 -23.52 23.22
C LEU A 22 3.62 -22.42 22.67
N ILE A 23 4.92 -22.48 22.98
CA ILE A 23 5.91 -21.53 22.44
C ILE A 23 6.00 -21.66 20.91
N LEU A 24 6.06 -22.89 20.39
CA LEU A 24 6.10 -23.14 18.95
C LEU A 24 4.83 -22.65 18.25
N ILE A 25 3.65 -22.91 18.81
CA ILE A 25 2.37 -22.42 18.28
C ILE A 25 2.34 -20.89 18.24
N TYR A 26 2.79 -20.23 19.32
CA TYR A 26 2.84 -18.76 19.36
C TYR A 26 3.74 -18.19 18.26
N GLN A 27 4.92 -18.79 18.06
CA GLN A 27 5.83 -18.41 16.98
C GLN A 27 5.20 -18.65 15.60
N GLN A 28 4.54 -19.80 15.41
CA GLN A 28 3.87 -20.16 14.17
C GLN A 28 2.75 -19.18 13.83
N ILE A 29 1.92 -18.78 14.81
CA ILE A 29 0.87 -17.76 14.61
C ILE A 29 1.49 -16.43 14.18
N LYS A 30 2.59 -16.01 14.83
CA LYS A 30 3.27 -14.76 14.49
C LYS A 30 3.84 -14.78 13.06
N ILE A 31 4.45 -15.89 12.65
CA ILE A 31 4.99 -16.07 11.29
C ILE A 31 3.85 -16.13 10.28
N SER A 32 2.81 -16.92 10.55
CA SER A 32 1.64 -17.07 9.68
C SER A 32 0.95 -15.73 9.42
N LYS A 33 0.75 -14.90 10.46
CA LYS A 33 0.19 -13.54 10.29
C LYS A 33 1.01 -12.68 9.31
N ARG A 34 2.34 -12.75 9.38
CA ARG A 34 3.22 -12.00 8.47
C ARG A 34 3.13 -12.50 7.04
N ILE A 35 3.11 -13.82 6.84
CA ILE A 35 2.97 -14.42 5.51
C ILE A 35 1.62 -14.04 4.91
N SER A 36 0.52 -14.18 5.65
CA SER A 36 -0.81 -13.81 5.17
C SER A 36 -0.93 -12.32 4.84
N ALA A 37 -0.33 -11.43 5.65
CA ALA A 37 -0.26 -10.00 5.35
C ALA A 37 0.51 -9.71 4.05
N ALA A 38 1.66 -10.36 3.85
CA ALA A 38 2.45 -10.21 2.65
C ALA A 38 1.72 -10.75 1.41
N GLU A 39 1.11 -11.94 1.49
CA GLU A 39 0.31 -12.53 0.41
C GLU A 39 -0.88 -11.64 0.05
N PHE A 40 -1.60 -11.13 1.04
CA PHE A 40 -2.71 -10.21 0.81
C PHE A 40 -2.24 -8.89 0.17
N THR A 41 -1.12 -8.35 0.63
CA THR A 41 -0.49 -7.16 0.02
C THR A 41 -0.13 -7.43 -1.44
N LEU A 42 0.54 -8.55 -1.72
CA LEU A 42 0.90 -8.93 -3.09
C LEU A 42 -0.34 -9.11 -3.97
N ARG A 43 -1.42 -9.69 -3.43
CA ARG A 43 -2.70 -9.83 -4.15
C ARG A 43 -3.30 -8.48 -4.50
N LEU A 44 -3.32 -7.52 -3.57
CA LEU A 44 -3.77 -6.14 -3.85
C LEU A 44 -2.91 -5.50 -4.94
N CYS A 45 -1.58 -5.62 -4.81
CA CYS A 45 -0.63 -5.02 -5.73
C CYS A 45 -0.68 -5.64 -7.13
N TYR A 46 -0.75 -6.96 -7.27
CA TYR A 46 -0.67 -7.64 -8.55
C TYR A 46 -2.04 -7.95 -9.14
N ASP A 47 -2.96 -8.53 -8.39
CA ASP A 47 -4.23 -8.98 -8.97
C ASP A 47 -5.20 -7.83 -9.16
N ILE A 48 -5.31 -6.93 -8.17
CA ILE A 48 -6.29 -5.84 -8.20
C ILE A 48 -5.74 -4.66 -8.98
N PHE A 49 -4.57 -4.15 -8.61
CA PHE A 49 -4.03 -2.93 -9.22
C PHE A 49 -3.59 -3.08 -10.68
N HIS A 50 -3.18 -4.29 -11.09
CA HIS A 50 -2.87 -4.61 -12.50
C HIS A 50 -4.02 -5.34 -13.21
N SER A 51 -5.22 -5.39 -12.62
CA SER A 51 -6.40 -5.88 -13.32
C SER A 51 -6.70 -5.03 -14.55
N ARG A 52 -7.29 -5.64 -15.59
CA ARG A 52 -7.73 -4.90 -16.79
C ARG A 52 -8.68 -3.74 -16.46
N TYR A 53 -9.53 -3.93 -15.44
CA TYR A 53 -10.43 -2.91 -14.94
C TYR A 53 -9.64 -1.71 -14.39
N MET A 54 -8.71 -1.94 -13.46
CA MET A 54 -7.91 -0.86 -12.88
C MET A 54 -7.02 -0.18 -13.92
N ILE A 55 -6.41 -0.94 -14.83
CA ILE A 55 -5.61 -0.37 -15.94
C ILE A 55 -6.46 0.59 -16.78
N LYS A 56 -7.71 0.22 -17.11
CA LYS A 56 -8.61 1.10 -17.86
C LYS A 56 -8.88 2.42 -17.12
N ASN A 57 -9.16 2.37 -15.81
CA ASN A 57 -9.40 3.58 -15.01
C ASN A 57 -8.15 4.44 -14.87
N ARG A 58 -6.97 3.82 -14.73
CA ARG A 58 -5.68 4.52 -14.68
C ARG A 58 -5.35 5.22 -16.01
N VAL A 59 -5.59 4.56 -17.14
CA VAL A 59 -5.47 5.16 -18.47
C VAL A 59 -6.44 6.33 -18.60
N ARG A 60 -7.69 6.16 -18.16
CA ARG A 60 -8.69 7.23 -18.21
C ARG A 60 -8.27 8.43 -17.38
N LEU A 61 -7.77 8.20 -16.16
CA LEU A 61 -7.23 9.25 -15.30
C LEU A 61 -6.06 9.96 -15.99
N ALA A 62 -5.14 9.21 -16.60
CA ALA A 62 -4.01 9.79 -17.32
C ALA A 62 -4.46 10.65 -18.52
N GLU A 63 -5.46 10.21 -19.28
CA GLU A 63 -6.04 10.99 -20.38
C GLU A 63 -6.60 12.33 -19.90
N ILE A 64 -7.39 12.31 -18.81
CA ILE A 64 -7.97 13.52 -18.23
C ILE A 64 -6.87 14.47 -17.75
N LEU A 65 -5.86 13.95 -17.06
CA LEU A 65 -4.75 14.75 -16.54
C LEU A 65 -3.88 15.35 -17.67
N ILE A 66 -3.75 14.67 -18.82
CA ILE A 66 -3.04 15.19 -19.99
C ILE A 66 -3.86 16.26 -20.72
N GLU A 67 -5.17 16.04 -20.89
CA GLU A 67 -6.06 16.96 -21.61
C GLU A 67 -6.32 18.25 -20.81
N ASN A 68 -6.74 18.09 -19.56
CA ASN A 68 -7.03 19.19 -18.66
C ASN A 68 -6.88 18.74 -17.19
N PRO A 69 -5.72 19.00 -16.55
CA PRO A 69 -5.45 18.54 -15.19
C PRO A 69 -6.35 19.17 -14.12
N ARG A 70 -7.08 20.24 -14.45
CA ARG A 70 -8.01 20.93 -13.54
C ARG A 70 -9.47 20.60 -13.79
N ASP A 71 -9.76 19.62 -14.65
CA ASP A 71 -11.13 19.12 -14.83
C ASP A 71 -11.50 18.17 -13.68
N PHE A 72 -11.64 18.74 -12.48
CA PHE A 72 -11.86 17.98 -11.25
C PHE A 72 -13.16 17.19 -11.28
N ILE A 73 -14.21 17.72 -11.89
CA ILE A 73 -15.51 17.04 -12.03
C ILE A 73 -15.36 15.76 -12.85
N LYS A 74 -14.59 15.80 -13.94
CA LYS A 74 -14.35 14.63 -14.79
C LYS A 74 -13.50 13.57 -14.09
N ILE A 75 -12.49 13.99 -13.31
CA ILE A 75 -11.73 13.08 -12.44
C ILE A 75 -12.69 12.39 -11.46
N ASP A 76 -13.54 13.18 -10.80
CA ASP A 76 -14.50 12.72 -9.79
C ASP A 76 -15.46 11.66 -10.31
N CYS A 77 -15.99 11.87 -11.53
CA CYS A 77 -17.06 11.07 -12.10
C CYS A 77 -16.55 9.85 -12.90
N GLU A 78 -15.38 9.95 -13.52
CA GLU A 78 -14.96 8.96 -14.53
C GLU A 78 -13.67 8.20 -14.19
N ALA A 79 -12.87 8.69 -13.24
CA ALA A 79 -11.52 8.19 -13.05
C ALA A 79 -10.99 8.30 -11.61
N ARG A 80 -11.89 8.26 -10.62
CA ARG A 80 -11.52 8.37 -9.20
C ARG A 80 -10.95 7.05 -8.65
N GLU A 81 -11.29 5.92 -9.25
CA GLU A 81 -10.96 4.58 -8.73
C GLU A 81 -9.48 4.34 -8.38
N PRO A 82 -8.47 4.82 -9.15
CA PRO A 82 -7.08 4.68 -8.74
C PRO A 82 -6.77 5.39 -7.41
N LEU A 83 -7.41 6.54 -7.15
CA LEU A 83 -7.25 7.32 -5.94
C LEU A 83 -7.93 6.63 -4.75
N ASP A 84 -9.15 6.13 -4.96
CA ASP A 84 -9.90 5.38 -3.96
C ASP A 84 -9.17 4.09 -3.57
N PHE A 85 -8.54 3.41 -4.54
CA PHE A 85 -7.68 2.27 -4.26
C PHE A 85 -6.53 2.63 -3.32
N PHE A 86 -5.87 3.79 -3.50
CA PHE A 86 -4.80 4.19 -2.59
C PHE A 86 -5.32 4.70 -1.24
N GLU A 87 -6.54 5.23 -1.17
CA GLU A 87 -7.21 5.53 0.10
C GLU A 87 -7.40 4.24 0.90
N ASP A 88 -7.92 3.18 0.26
CA ASP A 88 -8.09 1.86 0.88
C ASP A 88 -6.76 1.25 1.31
N VAL A 89 -5.72 1.32 0.47
CA VAL A 89 -4.37 0.85 0.83
C VAL A 89 -3.84 1.62 2.05
N GLY A 90 -4.05 2.94 2.10
CA GLY A 90 -3.66 3.77 3.24
C GLY A 90 -4.39 3.38 4.53
N LEU A 91 -5.68 3.08 4.45
CA LEU A 91 -6.49 2.61 5.57
C LEU A 91 -5.98 1.25 6.07
N LEU A 92 -5.81 0.28 5.17
CA LEU A 92 -5.34 -1.07 5.50
C LEU A 92 -3.93 -1.05 6.09
N LEU A 93 -3.06 -0.16 5.61
CA LEU A 93 -1.74 0.06 6.18
C LEU A 93 -1.84 0.65 7.60
N ARG A 94 -2.73 1.64 7.82
CA ARG A 94 -2.98 2.21 9.15
C ARG A 94 -3.48 1.17 10.15
N LEU A 95 -4.26 0.20 9.69
CA LEU A 95 -4.76 -0.92 10.49
C LEU A 95 -3.71 -2.02 10.73
N ASN A 96 -2.47 -1.83 10.26
CA ASN A 96 -1.38 -2.83 10.32
C ASN A 96 -1.75 -4.17 9.65
N ILE A 97 -2.60 -4.12 8.63
CA ILE A 97 -2.97 -5.30 7.82
C ILE A 97 -1.94 -5.52 6.71
N LEU A 98 -1.43 -4.43 6.12
CA LEU A 98 -0.42 -4.46 5.06
C LEU A 98 0.99 -4.28 5.63
N ASP A 99 1.95 -4.93 4.99
CA ASP A 99 3.37 -4.69 5.28
C ASP A 99 3.85 -3.42 4.55
N GLU A 100 4.32 -2.44 5.32
CA GLU A 100 4.71 -1.13 4.79
C GLU A 100 5.85 -1.21 3.76
N TYR A 101 6.82 -2.10 3.98
CA TYR A 101 7.95 -2.24 3.08
C TYR A 101 7.54 -2.91 1.76
N VAL A 102 6.67 -3.93 1.83
CA VAL A 102 6.10 -4.56 0.62
C VAL A 102 5.27 -3.56 -0.17
N VAL A 103 4.44 -2.74 0.48
CA VAL A 103 3.68 -1.67 -0.19
C VAL A 103 4.62 -0.67 -0.88
N TRP A 104 5.69 -0.24 -0.20
CA TRP A 104 6.69 0.64 -0.82
C TRP A 104 7.33 0.01 -2.06
N CYS A 105 7.82 -1.23 -1.96
CA CYS A 105 8.47 -1.93 -3.06
C CYS A 105 7.52 -2.17 -4.25
N SER A 106 6.25 -2.46 -3.99
CA SER A 106 5.28 -2.86 -5.01
C SER A 106 4.44 -1.71 -5.57
N LEU A 107 4.17 -0.65 -4.79
CA LEU A 107 3.27 0.44 -5.18
C LEU A 107 3.89 1.84 -5.02
N GLY A 108 5.05 1.97 -4.38
CA GLY A 108 5.66 3.26 -4.05
C GLY A 108 5.80 4.21 -5.24
N TYR A 109 6.21 3.69 -6.40
CA TYR A 109 6.29 4.46 -7.64
C TYR A 109 4.95 5.10 -8.03
N TRP A 110 3.86 4.33 -8.00
CA TRP A 110 2.53 4.82 -8.37
C TRP A 110 1.95 5.75 -7.31
N ILE A 111 2.02 5.38 -6.03
CA ILE A 111 1.54 6.21 -4.91
C ILE A 111 2.14 7.61 -4.99
N MET A 112 3.45 7.68 -5.23
CA MET A 112 4.15 8.95 -5.30
C MET A 112 3.73 9.82 -6.48
N ASN A 113 3.57 9.24 -7.67
CA ASN A 113 3.19 10.00 -8.87
C ASN A 113 1.72 10.42 -8.83
N TYR A 114 0.81 9.52 -8.46
CA TYR A 114 -0.61 9.85 -8.38
C TYR A 114 -0.88 10.93 -7.34
N TRP A 115 -0.26 10.86 -6.15
CA TRP A 115 -0.43 11.91 -5.14
C TRP A 115 -0.02 13.28 -5.68
N ARG A 116 1.15 13.38 -6.32
CA ARG A 116 1.64 14.64 -6.88
C ARG A 116 0.75 15.19 -7.98
N LEU A 117 0.25 14.30 -8.86
CA LEU A 117 -0.60 14.67 -9.98
C LEU A 117 -2.01 15.10 -9.55
N THR A 118 -2.48 14.61 -8.41
CA THR A 118 -3.87 14.81 -7.96
C THR A 118 -3.97 15.66 -6.69
N GLU A 119 -2.88 16.27 -6.24
CA GLU A 119 -2.87 17.10 -5.03
C GLU A 119 -3.86 18.28 -5.14
N GLU A 120 -3.95 18.94 -6.30
CA GLU A 120 -4.93 20.02 -6.52
C GLU A 120 -6.38 19.49 -6.48
N TYR A 121 -6.63 18.31 -7.06
CA TYR A 121 -7.95 17.65 -7.02
C TYR A 121 -8.35 17.26 -5.59
N VAL A 122 -7.42 16.73 -4.78
CA VAL A 122 -7.67 16.40 -3.38
C VAL A 122 -8.02 17.67 -2.58
N LYS A 123 -7.31 18.77 -2.81
CA LYS A 123 -7.62 20.07 -2.18
C LYS A 123 -9.02 20.54 -2.53
N TRP A 124 -9.39 20.47 -3.82
CA TRP A 124 -10.75 20.82 -4.29
C TRP A 124 -11.83 19.94 -3.65
N THR A 125 -11.61 18.62 -3.57
CA THR A 125 -12.57 17.69 -2.93
C THR A 125 -12.78 18.03 -1.45
N ARG A 126 -11.70 18.43 -0.77
CA ARG A 126 -11.72 18.81 0.65
C ARG A 126 -12.36 20.15 0.96
N GLU A 127 -12.65 20.98 -0.04
CA GLU A 127 -13.46 22.19 0.16
C GLU A 127 -14.87 21.84 0.68
N ASN A 128 -15.37 20.65 0.32
CA ASN A 128 -16.69 20.17 0.74
C ASN A 128 -16.61 19.20 1.93
N ASP A 129 -15.60 18.33 1.99
CA ASP A 129 -15.42 17.38 3.09
C ASP A 129 -13.94 17.08 3.36
N LEU A 130 -13.48 17.45 4.54
CA LEU A 130 -12.08 17.33 4.99
C LEU A 130 -11.60 15.88 5.14
N SER A 131 -12.51 14.90 5.19
CA SER A 131 -12.17 13.49 5.42
C SER A 131 -11.67 12.77 4.17
N PHE A 132 -11.89 13.33 2.98
CA PHE A 132 -11.48 12.73 1.71
C PHE A 132 -9.96 12.61 1.57
N PHE A 133 -9.53 11.45 1.07
CA PHE A 133 -8.14 11.13 0.76
C PHE A 133 -7.17 11.30 1.93
N THR A 134 -7.64 11.19 3.17
CA THR A 134 -6.80 11.36 4.37
C THR A 134 -5.83 10.20 4.54
N HIS A 135 -6.27 8.98 4.19
CA HIS A 135 -5.42 7.80 4.27
C HIS A 135 -4.40 7.75 3.14
N PHE A 136 -4.75 8.22 1.94
CA PHE A 136 -3.85 8.32 0.80
C PHE A 136 -2.76 9.37 1.06
N GLU A 137 -3.11 10.51 1.67
CA GLU A 137 -2.11 11.50 2.09
C GLU A 137 -1.09 10.92 3.08
N GLU A 138 -1.57 10.22 4.09
CA GLU A 138 -0.71 9.58 5.08
C GLU A 138 0.14 8.46 4.45
N LEU A 139 -0.44 7.68 3.54
CA LEU A 139 0.27 6.68 2.76
C LEU A 139 1.43 7.32 1.98
N TYR A 140 1.17 8.42 1.27
CA TYR A 140 2.20 9.16 0.55
C TYR A 140 3.33 9.65 1.47
N LYS A 141 2.98 10.25 2.62
CA LYS A 141 3.96 10.72 3.62
C LYS A 141 4.83 9.58 4.15
N ARG A 142 4.26 8.39 4.32
CA ARG A 142 5.01 7.18 4.72
C ARG A 142 5.96 6.71 3.61
N MET A 143 5.49 6.65 2.36
CA MET A 143 6.34 6.29 1.22
C MET A 143 7.53 7.24 1.05
N LEU A 144 7.36 8.54 1.33
CA LEU A 144 8.46 9.51 1.30
C LEU A 144 9.60 9.18 2.26
N ARG A 145 9.33 8.50 3.39
CA ARG A 145 10.37 8.09 4.35
C ARG A 145 11.35 7.09 3.75
N PHE A 146 10.91 6.28 2.79
CA PHE A 146 11.77 5.35 2.07
C PHE A 146 12.58 6.03 0.95
N LYS A 147 12.10 7.16 0.42
CA LYS A 147 12.82 7.95 -0.59
C LYS A 147 13.95 8.80 0.01
N SER A 148 13.89 9.15 1.30
CA SER A 148 14.83 10.06 1.95
C SER A 148 16.21 9.45 2.20
N GLN A 149 17.00 9.28 1.14
CA GLN A 149 18.46 9.14 1.18
C GLN A 149 19.19 9.99 0.12
N LYS A 150 18.49 10.80 -0.69
CA LYS A 150 19.14 11.71 -1.65
C LYS A 150 18.66 13.16 -1.47
N ARG A 151 19.61 14.04 -1.17
CA ARG A 151 19.45 15.48 -0.91
C ARG A 151 18.78 16.17 -2.10
N HIS A 152 17.68 16.88 -1.85
CA HIS A 152 16.98 17.64 -2.88
C HIS A 152 17.74 18.95 -3.23
N ARG A 153 18.05 19.18 -4.51
CA ARG A 153 18.55 20.46 -5.07
C ARG A 153 17.45 21.10 -5.93
N LYS A 154 17.53 22.41 -6.20
CA LYS A 154 16.61 23.14 -7.09
C LYS A 154 16.48 22.55 -8.52
N GLU A 155 17.47 21.78 -8.98
CA GLU A 155 17.40 21.02 -10.25
C GLU A 155 16.32 19.92 -10.24
N ASP A 156 15.77 19.58 -9.07
CA ASP A 156 14.82 18.49 -8.92
C ASP A 156 13.40 18.85 -9.38
N THR A 157 12.97 20.11 -9.35
CA THR A 157 11.57 20.45 -9.69
C THR A 157 11.24 20.24 -11.16
N GLU A 158 12.12 20.68 -12.08
CA GLU A 158 11.93 20.46 -13.53
C GLU A 158 12.18 19.00 -13.93
N ARG A 159 12.97 18.28 -13.13
CA ARG A 159 13.11 16.84 -13.28
C ARG A 159 11.84 16.12 -12.85
N GLU A 160 11.25 16.50 -11.73
CA GLU A 160 10.02 15.90 -11.20
C GLU A 160 8.83 16.13 -12.13
N LYS A 161 8.69 17.32 -12.71
CA LYS A 161 7.68 17.58 -13.74
C LYS A 161 7.82 16.63 -14.93
N ARG A 162 9.04 16.47 -15.45
CA ARG A 162 9.33 15.53 -16.55
C ARG A 162 9.06 14.07 -16.15
N GLU A 163 9.41 13.68 -14.93
CA GLU A 163 9.10 12.34 -14.41
C GLU A 163 7.57 12.10 -14.35
N MET A 164 6.78 13.09 -13.95
CA MET A 164 5.32 13.02 -13.94
C MET A 164 4.72 12.96 -15.35
N GLU A 165 5.25 13.74 -16.30
CA GLU A 165 4.83 13.68 -17.71
C GLU A 165 5.12 12.30 -18.32
N LEU A 166 6.33 11.77 -18.09
CA LEU A 166 6.70 10.43 -18.54
C LEU A 166 5.82 9.35 -17.91
N PHE A 167 5.43 9.51 -16.65
CA PHE A 167 4.48 8.64 -15.98
C PHE A 167 3.11 8.67 -16.67
N LEU A 168 2.56 9.85 -16.97
CA LEU A 168 1.27 9.95 -17.66
C LEU A 168 1.30 9.31 -19.06
N ILE A 169 2.41 9.50 -19.79
CA ILE A 169 2.61 8.86 -21.10
C ILE A 169 2.68 7.34 -20.97
N SER A 170 3.38 6.84 -19.95
CA SER A 170 3.49 5.39 -19.72
C SER A 170 2.14 4.78 -19.34
N GLU A 171 1.36 5.45 -18.46
CA GLU A 171 0.00 5.03 -18.11
C GLU A 171 -0.89 4.94 -19.35
N LYS A 172 -0.91 5.98 -20.20
CA LYS A 172 -1.71 5.98 -21.43
C LYS A 172 -1.32 4.85 -22.39
N SER A 173 -0.06 4.41 -22.35
CA SER A 173 0.43 3.35 -23.24
C SER A 173 0.02 1.93 -22.80
N LEU A 174 -0.54 1.75 -21.60
CA LEU A 174 -0.89 0.44 -21.04
C LEU A 174 -2.03 -0.28 -21.77
N PHE A 175 -2.87 0.45 -22.51
CA PHE A 175 -4.09 -0.08 -23.14
C PHE A 175 -4.06 0.11 -24.67
N LYS A 176 -2.96 -0.31 -25.29
CA LYS A 176 -2.84 -0.46 -26.75
C LYS A 176 -3.13 -1.88 -27.20
#